data_AF-A0A151T5N5-F1
#
_entry.id   AF-A0A151T5N5-F1
#
_cell.length_a   1.000
_cell.length_b   1.000
_cell.length_c   1.000
_cell.angle_alpha   90.00
_cell.angle_beta   90.00
_cell.angle_gamma   90.00
#
_symmetry.space_group_name_H-M   'P 1'
#
loop_
_entity.id
_entity.type
_entity.pdbx_description
1 polymer ?
#
loop_
_entity_poly.entity_id
_entity_poly.type
_entity_poly.pdbx_seq_one_letter_code
_entity_poly.pdbx_strand_id
1 'polypeptide(L)' 'KNSLIVNVLGKKINFSWLENKLQREWAKLGSFCIVDMPHDFYLVQFTVEDDYKHALFEGSWMIVDHYIIIQQRMLFF' A
#
# COMPACT_ATOMS: atom_id res chain seq x y z
N LYS A 1 -6.65 -12.00 5.72
CA LYS A 1 -7.26 -11.87 4.37
C LYS A 1 -7.27 -10.39 3.96
N ASN A 2 -6.20 -9.64 4.25
CA ASN A 2 -6.22 -8.18 4.30
C ASN A 2 -4.98 -7.67 3.56
N SER A 3 -5.02 -7.73 2.24
CA SER A 3 -3.87 -7.39 1.39
C SER A 3 -4.30 -6.45 0.29
N LEU A 4 -3.48 -5.44 0.04
CA LEU A 4 -3.69 -4.42 -0.98
C LEU A 4 -2.54 -4.48 -1.97
N ILE A 5 -2.86 -4.40 -3.26
CA ILE A 5 -1.86 -4.21 -4.30
C ILE A 5 -1.77 -2.71 -4.57
N VAL A 6 -0.58 -2.16 -4.40
CA VAL A 6 -0.24 -0.76 -4.59
C VAL A 6 0.59 -0.67 -5.86
N ASN A 7 0.07 0.02 -6.87
CA ASN A 7 0.85 0.36 -8.07
C ASN A 7 1.26 1.82 -7.99
N VAL A 8 2.57 2.09 -8.06
CA VAL A 8 3.11 3.46 -8.02
C VAL A 8 3.34 3.93 -9.46
N LEU A 9 2.45 4.79 -9.96
CA LEU A 9 2.55 5.31 -11.31
C LEU A 9 3.54 6.49 -11.38
N GLY A 10 4.62 6.33 -12.15
CA GLY A 10 5.53 7.40 -12.55
C GLY A 10 7.00 7.01 -12.44
N LYS A 11 7.87 7.86 -11.88
CA LYS A 11 9.29 7.53 -11.74
C LYS A 11 9.51 6.43 -10.72
N LYS A 12 10.57 5.63 -10.94
CA LYS A 12 11.00 4.56 -10.03
C LYS A 12 11.33 5.16 -8.66
N ILE A 13 10.47 4.92 -7.66
CA ILE A 13 10.66 5.36 -6.28
C ILE A 13 11.50 4.30 -5.55
N ASN A 14 12.37 4.74 -4.64
CA ASN A 14 13.12 3.81 -3.80
C ASN A 14 12.17 3.05 -2.85
N PHE A 15 12.21 1.71 -2.87
CA PHE A 15 11.39 0.84 -2.04
C PHE A 15 11.46 1.22 -0.54
N SER A 16 12.67 1.44 -0.01
CA SER A 16 12.84 1.79 1.41
C SER A 16 12.18 3.11 1.77
N TRP A 17 12.14 4.08 0.84
CA TRP A 17 11.46 5.34 1.08
C TRP A 17 9.94 5.17 1.04
N LEU A 18 9.43 4.39 0.08
CA LEU A 18 8.01 4.06 -0.02
C LEU A 18 7.53 3.31 1.23
N GLU A 19 8.30 2.34 1.69
CA GLU A 19 8.02 1.56 2.89
C GLU A 19 7.92 2.45 4.13
N ASN A 20 8.93 3.29 4.37
CA ASN A 20 8.91 4.22 5.50
C ASN A 20 7.71 5.19 5.44
N LYS A 21 7.34 5.65 4.25
CA LYS A 21 6.19 6.55 4.09
C LYS A 21 4.87 5.84 4.35
N LEU A 22 4.66 4.68 3.75
CA LEU A 22 3.48 3.88 3.98
C LEU A 22 3.39 3.49 5.46
N GLN A 23 4.50 3.13 6.11
CA GLN A 23 4.49 2.79 7.54
C GLN A 23 3.99 3.96 8.37
N ARG A 24 4.42 5.18 8.08
CA ARG A 24 3.97 6.37 8.81
C ARG A 24 2.50 6.71 8.56
N GLU A 25 2.04 6.57 7.32
CA GLU A 25 0.68 6.98 6.94
C GLU A 25 -0.37 5.90 7.24
N TRP A 26 -0.03 4.62 7.11
CA TRP A 26 -1.00 3.52 7.14
C TRP A 26 -0.87 2.62 8.38
N ALA A 27 0.26 2.60 9.10
CA ALA A 27 0.39 1.82 10.34
C ALA A 27 -0.19 2.62 11.52
N LYS A 28 -1.51 2.54 11.72
CA LYS A 28 -2.18 3.21 12.86
C LYS A 28 -2.07 2.39 14.15
N LEU A 29 -2.27 1.07 14.08
CA LEU A 29 -2.39 0.19 15.24
C LEU A 29 -1.42 -0.98 15.21
N GLY A 30 -1.09 -1.51 14.03
CA GLY A 30 -0.26 -2.69 13.84
C GLY A 30 0.81 -2.51 12.78
N SER A 31 1.61 -3.57 12.60
CA SER A 31 2.59 -3.66 11.53
C SER A 31 1.96 -4.26 10.26
N PHE A 32 2.43 -3.84 9.11
CA PHE A 32 2.12 -4.49 7.85
C PHE A 32 3.42 -4.80 7.10
N CYS A 33 3.37 -5.81 6.25
CA CYS A 33 4.51 -6.22 5.42
C CYS A 33 4.32 -5.70 4.00
N ILE A 34 5.36 -5.13 3.40
CA ILE A 34 5.37 -4.78 1.98
C ILE A 34 6.26 -5.76 1.24
N VAL A 35 5.74 -6.31 0.15
CA VAL A 35 6.48 -7.20 -0.74
C VAL A 35 6.60 -6.52 -2.09
N ASP A 36 7.83 -6.35 -2.57
CA ASP A 36 8.12 -5.87 -3.92
C ASP A 36 7.67 -6.92 -4.95
N MET A 37 6.88 -6.47 -5.93
CA MET A 37 6.36 -7.28 -7.02
C MET A 37 6.88 -6.72 -8.36
N PRO A 38 7.07 -7.57 -9.38
CA PRO A 38 7.56 -7.12 -10.67
C PRO A 38 6.62 -6.08 -11.30
N HIS A 39 7.18 -5.17 -12.11
CA HIS A 39 6.48 -4.06 -12.79
C HIS A 39 6.01 -2.91 -11.88
N ASP A 40 6.78 -2.57 -10.84
CA ASP A 40 6.50 -1.44 -9.93
C ASP A 40 5.18 -1.61 -9.14
N PHE A 41 4.80 -2.87 -8.91
CA PHE A 41 3.72 -3.25 -8.02
C PHE A 41 4.28 -3.57 -6.63
N TYR A 42 3.51 -3.27 -5.61
CA TYR A 42 3.86 -3.55 -4.22
C TYR A 42 2.67 -4.22 -3.54
N LEU A 43 2.88 -5.37 -2.92
CA LEU A 43 1.86 -6.05 -2.15
C LEU A 43 1.99 -5.66 -0.69
N VAL A 44 0.98 -4.98 -0.15
CA VAL A 44 0.91 -4.59 1.25
C VAL A 44 -0.01 -5.56 1.98
N GLN A 45 0.53 -6.28 2.95
CA GLN A 45 -0.18 -7.25 3.78
C GLN A 45 -0.35 -6.72 5.19
N PHE A 46 -1.60 -6.43 5.55
CA PHE A 46 -1.94 -5.93 6.87
C PHE A 46 -2.20 -7.10 7.82
N THR A 47 -1.69 -6.96 9.04
CA THR A 47 -2.00 -7.88 10.14
C THR A 47 -3.31 -7.51 10.84
N VAL A 48 -3.63 -6.21 10.88
CA VAL A 48 -4.82 -5.66 11.53
C VAL A 48 -5.82 -5.19 10.48
N GLU A 49 -7.10 -5.55 10.65
CA GLU A 49 -8.16 -5.15 9.73
C GLU A 49 -8.46 -3.64 9.79
N ASP A 50 -8.33 -3.01 10.95
CA ASP A 50 -8.51 -1.57 11.10
C ASP A 50 -7.45 -0.77 10.31
N ASP A 51 -6.19 -1.20 10.31
CA ASP A 51 -5.14 -0.58 9.47
C ASP A 51 -5.44 -0.76 7.98
N TYR A 52 -5.98 -1.92 7.59
CA TYR A 52 -6.41 -2.17 6.22
C TYR A 52 -7.55 -1.24 5.80
N LYS A 53 -8.58 -1.09 6.64
CA LYS A 53 -9.71 -0.17 6.38
C LYS A 53 -9.22 1.27 6.36
N HIS A 54 -8.33 1.63 7.27
CA HIS A 54 -7.72 2.95 7.30
C HIS A 54 -6.96 3.24 6.00
N ALA A 55 -6.09 2.35 5.54
CA ALA A 55 -5.38 2.50 4.27
C ALA A 55 -6.34 2.56 3.06
N LEU A 56 -7.46 1.84 3.11
CA LEU A 56 -8.46 1.77 2.03
C LEU A 56 -9.45 2.94 1.99
N PHE A 57 -9.69 3.65 3.10
CA PHE A 57 -10.70 4.72 3.15
C PHE A 57 -10.13 6.08 3.53
N GLU A 58 -9.10 6.12 4.35
CA GLU A 58 -8.55 7.34 4.95
C GLU A 58 -7.09 7.60 4.54
N GLY A 59 -6.42 6.64 3.88
CA GLY A 59 -5.03 6.78 3.47
C GLY A 59 -4.83 7.84 2.40
N SER A 60 -3.73 8.59 2.48
CA SER A 60 -3.32 9.53 1.43
C SER A 60 -2.99 8.78 0.12
N TRP A 61 -3.92 8.80 -0.85
CA TRP A 61 -3.82 8.16 -2.18
C TRP A 61 -2.75 8.73 -3.12
N MET A 62 -2.06 9.78 -2.65
CA MET A 62 -1.11 10.55 -3.43
C MET A 62 0.22 10.60 -2.69
N ILE A 63 1.23 9.92 -3.23
CA ILE A 63 2.58 10.01 -2.71
C ILE A 63 3.39 10.88 -3.68
N VAL A 64 3.58 12.15 -3.32
CA VAL A 64 4.52 13.09 -3.98
C VAL A 64 4.22 13.24 -5.47
N ASP A 65 3.00 13.66 -5.82
CA ASP A 65 2.53 13.83 -7.21
C ASP A 65 2.48 12.56 -8.07
N HIS A 66 2.76 11.38 -7.50
CA HIS A 66 2.62 10.08 -8.14
C HIS A 66 1.34 9.41 -7.65
N TYR A 67 0.52 8.96 -8.59
CA TYR A 67 -0.76 8.32 -8.30
C TYR A 67 -0.54 6.89 -7.84
N ILE A 68 -1.12 6.52 -6.70
CA ILE A 68 -1.20 5.13 -6.28
C ILE A 68 -2.54 4.56 -6.73
N ILE A 69 -2.50 3.48 -7.51
CA ILE A 69 -3.69 2.65 -7.71
C ILE A 69 -3.67 1.57 -6.64
N ILE A 70 -4.62 1.63 -5.71
CA ILE A 70 -4.88 0.49 -4.83
C ILE A 70 -5.86 -0.43 -5.54
N GLN A 71 -5.41 -1.63 -5.85
CA GLN A 71 -6.31 -2.72 -6.14
C GLN A 71 -6.51 -3.52 -4.86
N GLN A 72 -7.70 -3.36 -4.27
CA GLN A 72 -8.23 -4.43 -3.41
C GLN A 72 -8.23 -5.69 -4.27
N ARG A 73 -7.76 -6.81 -3.71
CA ARG A 73 -7.89 -8.11 -4.37
C ARG A 73 -9.38 -8.42 -4.51
N MET A 74 -9.99 -7.89 -5.56
CA MET A 74 -11.34 -8.21 -5.95
C MET A 74 -11.26 -9.68 -6.31
N LEU A 75 -11.89 -10.50 -5.48
CA LEU A 75 -12.16 -11.89 -5.80
C LEU A 75 -12.91 -11.86 -7.14
N PHE A 76 -12.19 -12.14 -8.22
CA PHE A 76 -12.83 -12.69 -9.41
C PHE A 76 -13.36 -14.06 -8.95
N PHE A 77 -14.67 -14.09 -8.64
CA PHE A 77 -15.44 -15.32 -8.55
C PHE A 77 -15.71 -15.84 -9.96
#